data_AF-A0A952S5F0-F1
#
_entry.id   AF-A0A952S5F0-F1
#
_cell.length_a   1.000
_cell.length_b   1.000
_cell.length_c   1.000
_cell.angle_alpha   90.00
_cell.angle_beta   90.00
_cell.angle_gamma   90.00
#
_symmetry.space_group_name_H-M   'P 1'
#
loop_
_entity.id
_entity.type
_entity.pdbx_description
1 polymer ?
#
loop_
_entity_poly.entity_id
_entity_poly.type
_entity_poly.pdbx_seq_one_letter_code
_entity_poly.pdbx_strand_id
1 'polypeptide(L)'
;MTSSRSLILAFCIGTISLCAHAQELNTENDLCNIEYAKFLASQQVTESRAVREPEKRIKILIRSAEFAWKIDEPAAREYFTEAYKLAVEDYNERGMRSAEQKDGIMTVPPDMRLEVVRAIAKFDSKWMQKLTEEILKEFEKAAKDRKGFDKTRELNTLLWIAAEIADTDPDTSWYLLRSVMKYELDQHWFHSLYSVGKKNLSMSSALYQELLMRYQNEPPQRLLYLAGYPFASDRSIGIDKYQVSNTPPPDLTPDVELQRRFIEVFFNRINAYANDPQLRMQPPGESYRLPEVAYMASALDDLEPHIMTTLPFLLSRFSAAKAQVASMMTEEIKKNMDTRAGYTSQMPLSFEERIALLEEADKEGKLEDSMIIGLVTFWGKRTDDNFKQLEPWLDKIKEESPRVSSTSYFWYKRADLAIKENRFADANKYAQRVPELEHRAILAFDLARAQLESINDAASAYQTLAEVAKLARTMDESPVKAKILLGLAHQYEKMNLSFAMEELAEAVRVLNRQKDPDMSSSSIFRVIKGEKYTFYAMLTAPGFNIEDTFRKMGEADFGMTLSNAKALDDRYLRTIAVINSARLCSERPLIAEADDSDEGL
;
A
#
# COMPACT_ATOMS: atom_id res chain seq x y z
N MET A 1 29.47 70.91 21.77
CA MET A 1 30.18 70.37 22.96
C MET A 1 29.31 70.65 24.18
N THR A 2 29.11 69.65 25.05
CA THR A 2 28.07 69.53 26.10
C THR A 2 26.65 69.27 25.55
N SER A 3 25.78 68.47 26.15
CA SER A 3 25.85 67.28 27.02
C SER A 3 24.39 66.84 27.08
N SER A 4 24.01 65.66 26.57
CA SER A 4 22.66 65.13 26.77
C SER A 4 22.72 63.66 27.13
N ARG A 5 22.33 63.41 28.37
CA ARG A 5 22.14 62.11 29.02
C ARG A 5 20.88 61.46 28.45
N SER A 6 20.99 60.27 27.88
CA SER A 6 19.83 59.38 27.66
C SER A 6 19.88 58.25 28.67
N LEU A 7 18.86 58.23 29.53
CA LEU A 7 18.48 57.15 30.43
C LEU A 7 18.32 55.85 29.63
N ILE A 8 19.03 54.79 30.02
CA ILE A 8 18.72 53.41 29.63
C ILE A 8 17.87 52.82 30.76
N LEU A 9 16.58 52.63 30.47
CA LEU A 9 15.64 51.94 31.35
C LEU A 9 15.81 50.42 31.10
N ALA A 10 16.43 49.71 32.03
CA ALA A 10 16.52 48.25 32.00
C ALA A 10 15.17 47.65 32.42
N PHE A 11 14.42 47.10 31.47
CA PHE A 11 13.23 46.29 31.72
C PHE A 11 13.67 44.85 31.99
N CYS A 12 13.74 44.45 33.26
CA CYS A 12 13.88 43.06 33.67
C CYS A 12 12.56 42.32 33.40
N ILE A 13 12.44 41.67 32.24
CA ILE A 13 11.39 40.68 31.99
C ILE A 13 11.82 39.41 32.70
N GLY A 14 11.19 39.15 33.86
CA GLY A 14 11.32 37.88 34.56
C GLY A 14 10.71 36.76 33.73
N THR A 15 11.55 35.91 33.16
CA THR A 15 11.16 34.62 32.61
C THR A 15 10.74 33.71 33.76
N ILE A 16 9.44 33.60 34.00
CA ILE A 16 8.87 32.53 34.82
C ILE A 16 9.01 31.25 34.00
N SER A 17 10.11 30.53 34.21
CA SER A 17 10.30 29.18 33.72
C SER A 17 9.39 28.27 34.54
N LEU A 18 8.17 28.03 34.05
CA LEU A 18 7.32 26.93 34.52
C LEU A 18 7.99 25.62 34.06
N CYS A 19 8.95 25.14 34.84
CA CYS A 19 9.37 23.75 34.81
C CYS A 19 8.18 22.92 35.33
N ALA A 20 7.30 22.53 34.41
CA ALA A 20 6.40 21.40 34.62
C ALA A 20 7.31 20.20 34.90
N HIS A 21 7.46 19.87 36.18
CA HIS A 21 8.04 18.61 36.59
C HIS A 21 7.03 17.55 36.17
N ALA A 22 7.26 16.94 35.01
CA ALA A 22 6.69 15.64 34.71
C ALA A 22 7.14 14.72 35.86
N GLN A 23 6.22 14.38 36.75
CA GLN A 23 6.47 13.31 37.71
C GLN A 23 6.76 12.06 36.87
N GLU A 24 8.00 11.57 36.93
CA GLU A 24 8.32 10.24 36.42
C GLU A 24 7.41 9.27 37.18
N LEU A 25 6.41 8.73 36.49
CA LEU A 25 5.59 7.60 36.92
C LEU A 25 6.48 6.36 36.94
N ASN A 26 7.38 6.31 37.93
CA ASN A 26 8.18 5.15 38.25
C ASN A 26 7.39 4.28 39.25
N THR A 27 6.20 3.85 38.82
CA THR A 27 5.55 2.69 39.42
C THR A 27 6.07 1.48 38.65
N GLU A 28 6.92 0.68 39.29
CA GLU A 28 7.15 -0.71 38.88
C GLU A 28 5.76 -1.35 38.68
N ASN A 29 5.36 -1.45 37.42
CA ASN A 29 4.06 -1.99 37.06
C ASN A 29 4.19 -3.51 37.17
N ASP A 30 4.10 -4.06 38.39
CA ASP A 30 4.20 -5.50 38.71
C ASP A 30 3.27 -6.36 37.83
N LEU A 31 2.23 -5.75 37.29
CA LEU A 31 1.26 -6.34 36.37
C LEU A 31 1.84 -6.66 34.99
N CYS A 32 2.90 -5.98 34.54
CA CYS A 32 3.49 -6.13 33.22
C CYS A 32 4.78 -6.96 33.27
N ASN A 33 4.62 -8.29 33.30
CA ASN A 33 5.70 -9.27 33.29
C ASN A 33 5.51 -10.34 32.19
N ILE A 34 6.57 -11.11 31.91
CA ILE A 34 6.61 -12.10 30.83
C ILE A 34 5.59 -13.24 31.03
N GLU A 35 5.39 -13.72 32.26
CA GLU A 35 4.43 -14.80 32.53
C GLU A 35 2.99 -14.34 32.29
N TYR A 36 2.67 -13.10 32.67
CA TYR A 36 1.36 -12.53 32.35
C TYR A 36 1.18 -12.29 30.85
N ALA A 37 2.22 -11.85 30.14
CA ALA A 37 2.20 -11.73 28.68
C ALA A 37 1.92 -13.08 27.99
N LYS A 38 2.59 -14.16 28.40
CA LYS A 38 2.34 -15.53 27.92
C LYS A 38 0.89 -15.95 28.19
N PHE A 39 0.40 -15.70 29.41
CA PHE A 39 -0.97 -15.99 29.79
C PHE A 39 -1.98 -15.26 28.89
N LEU A 40 -1.78 -13.96 28.64
CA LEU A 40 -2.67 -13.17 27.78
C LEU A 40 -2.71 -13.72 26.34
N ALA A 41 -1.55 -14.07 25.76
CA ALA A 41 -1.50 -14.65 24.42
C ALA A 41 -2.22 -16.01 24.36
N SER A 42 -1.97 -16.89 25.32
CA SER A 42 -2.65 -18.20 25.41
C SER A 42 -4.16 -18.07 25.61
N GLN A 43 -4.60 -17.08 26.39
CA GLN A 43 -6.01 -16.75 26.54
C GLN A 43 -6.64 -16.34 25.20
N GLN A 44 -5.99 -15.47 24.42
CA GLN A 44 -6.52 -15.05 23.11
C GLN A 44 -6.63 -16.23 22.14
N VAL A 45 -5.63 -17.13 22.11
CA VAL A 45 -5.70 -18.35 21.30
C VAL A 45 -6.87 -19.25 21.72
N THR A 46 -7.06 -19.43 23.03
CA THR A 46 -8.18 -20.23 23.56
C THR A 46 -9.54 -19.65 23.18
N GLU A 47 -9.71 -18.33 23.35
CA GLU A 47 -10.95 -17.62 22.98
C GLU A 47 -11.19 -17.62 21.46
N SER A 48 -10.14 -17.66 20.64
CA SER A 48 -10.23 -17.69 19.19
C SER A 48 -10.98 -18.92 18.65
N ARG A 49 -10.99 -20.04 19.40
CA ARG A 49 -11.69 -21.27 19.01
C ARG A 49 -13.21 -21.08 18.86
N ALA A 50 -13.77 -20.06 19.51
CA ALA A 50 -15.18 -19.73 19.39
C ALA A 50 -15.48 -18.73 18.23
N VAL A 51 -14.46 -18.21 17.53
CA VAL A 51 -14.61 -17.37 16.33
C VAL A 51 -14.98 -18.26 15.15
N ARG A 52 -16.11 -17.95 14.50
CA ARG A 52 -16.67 -18.78 13.42
C ARG A 52 -15.99 -18.54 12.09
N GLU A 53 -15.52 -17.32 11.84
CA GLU A 53 -14.88 -16.94 10.60
C GLU A 53 -13.43 -17.47 10.57
N PRO A 54 -13.09 -18.45 9.72
CA PRO A 54 -11.77 -19.08 9.71
C PRO A 54 -10.65 -18.06 9.49
N GLU A 55 -10.86 -17.08 8.61
CA GLU A 55 -9.89 -16.02 8.33
C GLU A 55 -9.53 -15.21 9.57
N LYS A 56 -10.52 -14.77 10.37
CA LYS A 56 -10.27 -14.03 11.61
C LYS A 56 -9.52 -14.91 12.61
N ARG A 57 -9.91 -16.18 12.75
CA ARG A 57 -9.24 -17.13 13.66
C ARG A 57 -7.79 -17.38 13.24
N ILE A 58 -7.50 -17.57 11.96
CA ILE A 58 -6.15 -17.74 11.43
C ILE A 58 -5.31 -16.49 11.74
N LYS A 59 -5.84 -15.28 11.52
CA LYS A 59 -5.14 -14.04 11.84
C LYS A 59 -4.86 -13.88 13.34
N ILE A 60 -5.78 -14.30 14.23
CA ILE A 60 -5.54 -14.36 15.68
C ILE A 60 -4.37 -15.28 16.00
N LEU A 61 -4.36 -16.49 15.44
CA LEU A 61 -3.30 -17.48 15.67
C LEU A 61 -1.94 -16.96 15.17
N ILE A 62 -1.89 -16.36 13.98
CA ILE A 62 -0.68 -15.72 13.44
C ILE A 62 -0.15 -14.66 14.41
N ARG A 63 -1.00 -13.69 14.82
CA ARG A 63 -0.57 -12.60 15.71
C ARG A 63 -0.11 -13.10 17.08
N SER A 64 -0.80 -14.10 17.61
CA SER A 64 -0.43 -14.74 18.88
C SER A 64 0.90 -15.48 18.77
N ALA A 65 1.15 -16.15 17.65
CA ALA A 65 2.41 -16.83 17.37
C ALA A 65 3.57 -15.84 17.20
N GLU A 66 3.38 -14.77 16.41
CA GLU A 66 4.38 -13.71 16.23
C GLU A 66 4.79 -13.08 17.58
N PHE A 67 3.81 -12.85 18.46
CA PHE A 67 4.06 -12.34 19.81
C PHE A 67 4.76 -13.36 20.71
N ALA A 68 4.28 -14.60 20.74
CA ALA A 68 4.82 -15.64 21.59
C ALA A 68 6.24 -16.06 21.19
N TRP A 69 6.65 -15.89 19.92
CA TRP A 69 7.90 -16.42 19.39
C TRP A 69 9.14 -16.11 20.27
N LYS A 70 9.23 -14.89 20.80
CA LYS A 70 10.37 -14.46 21.63
C LYS A 70 10.33 -14.95 23.08
N ILE A 71 9.15 -15.28 23.60
CA ILE A 71 8.93 -15.57 25.03
C ILE A 71 8.55 -17.05 25.29
N ASP A 72 8.00 -17.73 24.28
CA ASP A 72 7.55 -19.12 24.29
C ASP A 72 7.51 -19.66 22.85
N GLU A 73 8.69 -19.98 22.30
CA GLU A 73 8.83 -20.53 20.94
C GLU A 73 8.00 -21.82 20.72
N PRO A 74 7.96 -22.79 21.65
CA PRO A 74 7.10 -23.97 21.50
C PRO A 74 5.63 -23.63 21.29
N ALA A 75 5.06 -22.73 22.10
CA ALA A 75 3.67 -22.28 21.92
C ALA A 75 3.47 -21.55 20.58
N ALA A 76 4.42 -20.69 20.19
CA ALA A 76 4.37 -20.00 18.89
C ALA A 76 4.35 -20.99 17.71
N ARG A 77 5.17 -22.05 17.76
CA ARG A 77 5.16 -23.12 16.75
C ARG A 77 3.83 -23.88 16.73
N GLU A 78 3.24 -24.15 17.88
CA GLU A 78 1.90 -24.76 17.96
C GLU A 78 0.84 -23.87 17.31
N TYR A 79 0.84 -22.58 17.62
CA TYR A 79 -0.12 -21.61 17.08
C TYR A 79 0.01 -21.45 15.56
N PHE A 80 1.24 -21.36 15.03
CA PHE A 80 1.47 -21.35 13.58
C PHE A 80 1.03 -22.65 12.90
N THR A 81 1.25 -23.79 13.55
CA THR A 81 0.81 -25.10 13.04
C THR A 81 -0.71 -25.19 12.99
N GLU A 82 -1.41 -24.74 14.05
CA GLU A 82 -2.87 -24.67 14.08
C GLU A 82 -3.39 -23.71 12.99
N ALA A 83 -2.75 -22.55 12.83
CA ALA A 83 -3.11 -21.57 11.81
C ALA A 83 -3.01 -22.13 10.40
N TYR A 84 -1.89 -22.81 10.08
CA TYR A 84 -1.68 -23.41 8.76
C TYR A 84 -2.67 -24.53 8.49
N LYS A 85 -2.91 -25.40 9.47
CA LYS A 85 -3.89 -26.48 9.35
C LYS A 85 -5.29 -25.93 9.04
N LEU A 86 -5.72 -24.91 9.79
CA LEU A 86 -7.02 -24.27 9.56
C LEU A 86 -7.09 -23.57 8.20
N ALA A 87 -5.99 -22.96 7.73
CA ALA A 87 -5.92 -22.36 6.40
C ALA A 87 -6.02 -23.39 5.27
N VAL A 88 -5.42 -24.57 5.44
CA VAL A 88 -5.53 -25.70 4.50
C VAL A 88 -6.95 -26.26 4.50
N GLU A 89 -7.56 -26.45 5.67
CA GLU A 89 -8.97 -26.87 5.79
C GLU A 89 -9.90 -25.88 5.08
N ASP A 90 -9.75 -24.58 5.34
CA ASP A 90 -10.55 -23.54 4.71
C ASP A 90 -10.42 -23.52 3.18
N TYR A 91 -9.19 -23.66 2.69
CA TYR A 91 -8.90 -23.71 1.27
C TYR A 91 -9.46 -24.98 0.62
N ASN A 92 -9.41 -26.13 1.29
CA ASN A 92 -9.99 -27.37 0.77
C ASN A 92 -11.52 -27.33 0.71
N GLU A 93 -12.16 -26.65 1.66
CA GLU A 93 -13.63 -26.49 1.68
C GLU A 93 -14.12 -25.48 0.65
N ARG A 94 -13.43 -24.34 0.49
CA ARG A 94 -13.94 -23.19 -0.29
C ARG A 94 -13.16 -22.89 -1.55
N GLY A 95 -11.99 -23.49 -1.73
CA GLY A 95 -11.05 -23.16 -2.79
C GLY A 95 -10.52 -21.73 -2.69
N MET A 96 -10.01 -21.22 -3.80
CA MET A 96 -9.71 -19.80 -3.92
C MET A 96 -11.01 -18.98 -3.91
N ARG A 97 -11.08 -18.02 -2.99
CA ARG A 97 -12.17 -17.04 -3.01
C ARG A 97 -11.98 -16.10 -4.19
N SER A 98 -13.00 -16.03 -5.04
CA SER A 98 -13.05 -15.11 -6.17
C SER A 98 -13.00 -13.66 -5.67
N ALA A 99 -12.61 -12.76 -6.58
CA ALA A 99 -12.63 -11.35 -6.27
C ALA A 99 -14.08 -10.90 -5.98
N GLU A 100 -14.28 -10.23 -4.85
CA GLU A 100 -15.56 -9.69 -4.43
C GLU A 100 -15.62 -8.20 -4.75
N GLN A 101 -16.70 -7.76 -5.39
CA GLN A 101 -16.95 -6.35 -5.60
C GLN A 101 -17.66 -5.78 -4.36
N LYS A 102 -16.92 -5.05 -3.53
CA LYS A 102 -17.47 -4.33 -2.38
C LYS A 102 -17.35 -2.84 -2.63
N ASP A 103 -18.47 -2.12 -2.58
CA ASP A 103 -18.54 -0.67 -2.83
C ASP A 103 -17.92 -0.26 -4.19
N GLY A 104 -18.08 -1.14 -5.19
CA GLY A 104 -17.57 -0.96 -6.54
C GLY A 104 -16.09 -1.30 -6.72
N ILE A 105 -15.39 -1.70 -5.65
CA ILE A 105 -13.98 -2.07 -5.67
C ILE A 105 -13.85 -3.57 -5.67
N MET A 106 -13.06 -4.06 -6.62
CA MET A 106 -12.69 -5.46 -6.67
C MET A 106 -11.64 -5.73 -5.58
N THR A 107 -12.04 -6.47 -4.56
CA THR A 107 -11.16 -6.95 -3.49
C THR A 107 -10.88 -8.43 -3.68
N VAL A 108 -9.63 -8.83 -3.53
CA VAL A 108 -9.16 -10.21 -3.77
C VAL A 108 -8.75 -10.78 -2.40
N PRO A 109 -9.58 -11.62 -1.74
CA PRO A 109 -9.30 -12.05 -0.37
C PRO A 109 -8.01 -12.87 -0.29
N PRO A 110 -7.02 -12.58 0.57
CA PRO A 110 -5.74 -13.29 0.51
C PRO A 110 -5.87 -14.81 0.70
N ASP A 111 -4.96 -15.58 0.10
CA ASP A 111 -4.83 -17.01 0.42
C ASP A 111 -4.22 -17.14 1.82
N MET A 112 -5.02 -17.58 2.78
CA MET A 112 -4.59 -17.64 4.18
C MET A 112 -3.46 -18.62 4.42
N ARG A 113 -3.23 -19.62 3.55
CA ARG A 113 -2.06 -20.51 3.66
C ARG A 113 -0.78 -19.70 3.45
N LEU A 114 -0.80 -18.82 2.46
CA LEU A 114 0.32 -17.96 2.12
C LEU A 114 0.52 -16.83 3.14
N GLU A 115 -0.54 -16.33 3.78
CA GLU A 115 -0.41 -15.41 4.92
C GLU A 115 0.31 -16.08 6.11
N VAL A 116 0.01 -17.35 6.41
CA VAL A 116 0.72 -18.10 7.46
C VAL A 116 2.18 -18.34 7.06
N VAL A 117 2.45 -18.75 5.82
CA VAL A 117 3.81 -18.94 5.27
C VAL A 117 4.61 -17.64 5.38
N ARG A 118 4.02 -16.51 5.01
CA ARG A 118 4.63 -15.18 5.14
C ARG A 118 4.98 -14.84 6.59
N ALA A 119 4.11 -15.17 7.54
CA ALA A 119 4.39 -14.92 8.95
C ALA A 119 5.53 -15.80 9.48
N ILE A 120 5.55 -17.10 9.10
CA ILE A 120 6.62 -18.04 9.47
C ILE A 120 7.97 -17.63 8.85
N ALA A 121 7.97 -17.04 7.65
CA ALA A 121 9.17 -16.58 6.94
C ALA A 121 10.06 -15.64 7.77
N LYS A 122 9.48 -14.93 8.74
CA LYS A 122 10.19 -14.01 9.64
C LYS A 122 11.06 -14.72 10.69
N PHE A 123 10.85 -16.01 10.89
CA PHE A 123 11.39 -16.75 12.04
C PHE A 123 12.02 -18.10 11.68
N ASP A 124 11.45 -18.83 10.72
CA ASP A 124 11.91 -20.17 10.37
C ASP A 124 11.82 -20.39 8.85
N SER A 125 12.90 -20.01 8.16
CA SER A 125 12.98 -20.09 6.70
C SER A 125 12.85 -21.52 6.18
N LYS A 126 13.37 -22.53 6.91
CA LYS A 126 13.26 -23.93 6.49
C LYS A 126 11.83 -24.45 6.57
N TRP A 127 11.12 -24.07 7.62
CA TRP A 127 9.70 -24.41 7.75
C TRP A 127 8.88 -23.74 6.66
N MET A 128 9.09 -22.46 6.41
CA MET A 128 8.46 -21.70 5.33
C MET A 128 8.69 -22.36 3.95
N GLN A 129 9.94 -22.75 3.64
CA GLN A 129 10.29 -23.43 2.39
C GLN A 129 9.49 -24.73 2.22
N LYS A 130 9.43 -25.57 3.26
CA LYS A 130 8.63 -26.80 3.23
C LYS A 130 7.16 -26.54 2.90
N LEU A 131 6.53 -25.59 3.58
CA LEU A 131 5.12 -25.26 3.35
C LEU A 131 4.89 -24.69 1.94
N THR A 132 5.83 -23.87 1.44
CA THR A 132 5.79 -23.34 0.07
C THR A 132 5.83 -24.47 -0.96
N GLU A 133 6.68 -25.48 -0.77
CA GLU A 133 6.72 -26.65 -1.66
C GLU A 133 5.41 -27.45 -1.65
N GLU A 134 4.76 -27.57 -0.51
CA GLU A 134 3.44 -28.20 -0.39
C GLU A 134 2.39 -27.43 -1.21
N ILE A 135 2.32 -26.11 -1.03
CA ILE A 135 1.40 -25.23 -1.77
C ILE A 135 1.67 -25.29 -3.28
N LEU A 136 2.95 -25.24 -3.71
CA LEU A 136 3.30 -25.28 -5.14
C LEU A 136 2.95 -26.63 -5.79
N LYS A 137 3.06 -27.75 -5.07
CA LYS A 137 2.61 -29.07 -5.56
C LYS A 137 1.11 -29.12 -5.77
N GLU A 138 0.33 -28.44 -4.92
CA GLU A 138 -1.12 -28.32 -5.11
C GLU A 138 -1.48 -27.36 -6.25
N PHE A 139 -0.76 -26.24 -6.35
CA PHE A 139 -0.87 -25.29 -7.44
C PHE A 139 -0.69 -25.99 -8.79
N GLU A 140 0.36 -26.79 -8.97
CA GLU A 140 0.64 -27.51 -10.23
C GLU A 140 -0.50 -28.45 -10.65
N LYS A 141 -1.20 -29.06 -9.68
CA LYS A 141 -2.36 -29.91 -9.95
C LYS A 141 -3.57 -29.09 -10.39
N ALA A 142 -3.78 -27.92 -9.78
CA ALA A 142 -4.96 -27.08 -10.02
C ALA A 142 -4.80 -26.08 -11.17
N ALA A 143 -3.57 -25.70 -11.54
CA ALA A 143 -3.30 -24.57 -12.43
C ALA A 143 -3.91 -24.72 -13.84
N LYS A 144 -4.11 -25.95 -14.32
CA LYS A 144 -4.70 -26.23 -15.63
C LYS A 144 -6.19 -25.86 -15.72
N ASP A 145 -6.89 -25.90 -14.59
CA ASP A 145 -8.34 -25.68 -14.54
C ASP A 145 -8.70 -24.24 -14.16
N ARG A 146 -7.70 -23.44 -13.74
CA ARG A 146 -7.88 -22.04 -13.32
C ARG A 146 -7.87 -21.08 -14.51
N LYS A 147 -8.59 -19.96 -14.36
CA LYS A 147 -8.75 -18.92 -15.39
C LYS A 147 -8.54 -17.53 -14.81
N GLY A 148 -8.16 -16.58 -15.67
CA GLY A 148 -8.05 -15.17 -15.32
C GLY A 148 -7.05 -14.90 -14.19
N PHE A 149 -7.41 -14.00 -13.26
CA PHE A 149 -6.57 -13.56 -12.16
C PHE A 149 -6.14 -14.69 -11.20
N ASP A 150 -6.91 -15.77 -11.10
CA ASP A 150 -6.59 -16.89 -10.20
C ASP A 150 -5.51 -17.83 -10.78
N LYS A 151 -5.12 -17.67 -12.05
CA LYS A 151 -4.13 -18.56 -12.70
C LYS A 151 -2.75 -18.46 -12.06
N THR A 152 -2.31 -17.27 -11.62
CA THR A 152 -0.94 -17.04 -11.10
C THR A 152 -0.92 -16.42 -9.70
N ARG A 153 -2.03 -16.54 -8.96
CA ARG A 153 -2.22 -15.82 -7.70
C ARG A 153 -1.26 -16.24 -6.59
N GLU A 154 -1.01 -17.53 -6.39
CA GLU A 154 0.00 -17.99 -5.42
C GLU A 154 1.39 -17.53 -5.83
N LEU A 155 1.71 -17.61 -7.14
CA LEU A 155 3.00 -17.18 -7.67
C LEU A 155 3.25 -15.71 -7.38
N ASN A 156 2.26 -14.85 -7.65
CA ASN A 156 2.34 -13.42 -7.35
C ASN A 156 2.53 -13.17 -5.84
N THR A 157 1.81 -13.90 -5.00
CA THR A 157 1.95 -13.76 -3.54
C THR A 157 3.33 -14.19 -3.06
N LEU A 158 3.90 -15.27 -3.60
CA LEU A 158 5.27 -15.71 -3.28
C LEU A 158 6.32 -14.70 -3.75
N LEU A 159 6.14 -14.09 -4.92
CA LEU A 159 7.01 -13.01 -5.40
C LEU A 159 6.96 -11.79 -4.48
N TRP A 160 5.77 -11.45 -3.98
CA TRP A 160 5.59 -10.36 -3.02
C TRP A 160 6.26 -10.66 -1.68
N ILE A 161 6.07 -11.86 -1.11
CA ILE A 161 6.77 -12.30 0.11
C ILE A 161 8.28 -12.22 -0.09
N ALA A 162 8.79 -12.69 -1.23
CA ALA A 162 10.22 -12.62 -1.55
C ALA A 162 10.74 -11.18 -1.57
N ALA A 163 9.97 -10.24 -2.15
CA ALA A 163 10.33 -8.83 -2.18
C ALA A 163 10.34 -8.19 -0.78
N GLU A 164 9.41 -8.57 0.10
CA GLU A 164 9.33 -8.03 1.47
C GLU A 164 10.53 -8.41 2.35
N ILE A 165 11.07 -9.61 2.17
CA ILE A 165 12.18 -10.13 2.97
C ILE A 165 13.56 -9.98 2.29
N ALA A 166 13.63 -9.30 1.14
CA ALA A 166 14.86 -9.21 0.33
C ALA A 166 16.01 -8.46 1.02
N ASP A 167 15.72 -7.59 1.99
CA ASP A 167 16.71 -6.89 2.82
C ASP A 167 17.06 -7.68 4.09
N THR A 168 16.10 -8.35 4.72
CA THR A 168 16.30 -9.04 6.02
C THR A 168 16.74 -10.50 5.90
N ASP A 169 16.32 -11.22 4.85
CA ASP A 169 16.69 -12.61 4.56
C ASP A 169 16.81 -12.85 3.04
N PRO A 170 17.93 -12.40 2.42
CA PRO A 170 18.15 -12.52 0.98
C PRO A 170 18.17 -13.96 0.46
N ASP A 171 18.63 -14.93 1.27
CA ASP A 171 18.72 -16.33 0.86
C ASP A 171 17.32 -16.94 0.69
N THR A 172 16.43 -16.65 1.62
CA THR A 172 15.03 -17.07 1.55
C THR A 172 14.28 -16.35 0.45
N SER A 173 14.54 -15.06 0.25
CA SER A 173 14.02 -14.31 -0.90
C SER A 173 14.42 -14.98 -2.23
N TRP A 174 15.70 -15.34 -2.40
CA TRP A 174 16.20 -16.05 -3.59
C TRP A 174 15.54 -17.40 -3.80
N TYR A 175 15.34 -18.17 -2.72
CA TYR A 175 14.64 -19.44 -2.80
C TYR A 175 13.22 -19.27 -3.37
N LEU A 176 12.48 -18.28 -2.87
CA LEU A 176 11.11 -18.01 -3.31
C LEU A 176 11.08 -17.56 -4.77
N LEU A 177 11.95 -16.62 -5.15
CA LEU A 177 12.06 -16.14 -6.53
C LEU A 177 12.34 -17.31 -7.48
N ARG A 178 13.34 -18.14 -7.18
CA ARG A 178 13.70 -19.31 -8.02
C ARG A 178 12.62 -20.38 -8.05
N SER A 179 11.83 -20.52 -6.99
CA SER A 179 10.68 -21.41 -6.96
C SER A 179 9.61 -20.96 -7.95
N VAL A 180 9.39 -19.65 -8.08
CA VAL A 180 8.46 -19.08 -9.08
C VAL A 180 9.05 -19.09 -10.50
N MET A 181 10.37 -18.97 -10.68
CA MET A 181 11.04 -18.98 -12.00
C MET A 181 10.87 -20.28 -12.83
N LYS A 182 10.28 -21.31 -12.23
CA LYS A 182 9.91 -22.57 -12.91
C LYS A 182 8.69 -22.40 -13.81
N TYR A 183 7.85 -21.41 -13.54
CA TYR A 183 6.62 -21.11 -14.26
C TYR A 183 6.83 -20.03 -15.34
N GLU A 184 5.80 -19.76 -16.13
CA GLU A 184 5.83 -18.80 -17.24
C GLU A 184 6.15 -17.37 -16.77
N LEU A 185 6.81 -16.58 -17.63
CA LEU A 185 7.01 -15.14 -17.39
C LEU A 185 5.69 -14.37 -17.51
N ASP A 186 5.28 -13.67 -16.46
CA ASP A 186 4.11 -12.80 -16.44
C ASP A 186 4.44 -11.37 -15.95
N GLN A 187 3.42 -10.50 -15.92
CA GLN A 187 3.57 -9.10 -15.57
C GLN A 187 4.02 -8.87 -14.11
N HIS A 188 3.83 -9.84 -13.21
CA HIS A 188 4.20 -9.67 -11.80
C HIS A 188 5.72 -9.59 -11.62
N TRP A 189 6.49 -10.16 -12.54
CA TRP A 189 7.96 -10.03 -12.55
C TRP A 189 8.42 -8.59 -12.74
N PHE A 190 7.70 -7.78 -13.53
CA PHE A 190 7.98 -6.34 -13.67
C PHE A 190 7.89 -5.64 -12.31
N HIS A 191 6.80 -5.89 -11.57
CA HIS A 191 6.59 -5.30 -10.25
C HIS A 191 7.58 -5.83 -9.21
N SER A 192 7.91 -7.11 -9.29
CA SER A 192 8.79 -7.80 -8.34
C SER A 192 10.22 -7.30 -8.45
N LEU A 193 10.74 -7.09 -9.66
CA LEU A 193 12.07 -6.51 -9.87
C LEU A 193 12.22 -5.16 -9.15
N TYR A 194 11.29 -4.23 -9.33
CA TYR A 194 11.39 -2.94 -8.62
C TYR A 194 11.11 -3.05 -7.13
N SER A 195 10.25 -3.97 -6.70
CA SER A 195 9.97 -4.18 -5.27
C SER A 195 11.20 -4.74 -4.54
N VAL A 196 11.86 -5.74 -5.13
CA VAL A 196 13.17 -6.24 -4.65
C VAL A 196 14.22 -5.13 -4.74
N GLY A 197 14.29 -4.38 -5.84
CA GLY A 197 15.28 -3.32 -6.02
C GLY A 197 15.18 -2.17 -5.02
N LYS A 198 13.97 -1.85 -4.53
CA LYS A 198 13.75 -0.88 -3.45
C LYS A 198 14.33 -1.33 -2.10
N LYS A 199 14.52 -2.63 -1.91
CA LYS A 199 15.07 -3.24 -0.69
C LYS A 199 16.53 -3.61 -0.83
N ASN A 200 16.89 -4.17 -1.98
CA ASN A 200 18.21 -4.69 -2.29
C ASN A 200 18.47 -4.59 -3.81
N LEU A 201 19.03 -3.46 -4.23
CA LEU A 201 19.30 -3.18 -5.65
C LEU A 201 20.27 -4.19 -6.28
N SER A 202 21.29 -4.63 -5.54
CA SER A 202 22.26 -5.62 -6.02
C SER A 202 21.59 -6.95 -6.35
N MET A 203 20.73 -7.43 -5.44
CA MET A 203 19.94 -8.64 -5.63
C MET A 203 18.99 -8.51 -6.83
N SER A 204 18.29 -7.39 -6.96
CA SER A 204 17.41 -7.13 -8.11
C SER A 204 18.16 -7.17 -9.45
N SER A 205 19.37 -6.59 -9.51
CA SER A 205 20.18 -6.60 -10.72
C SER A 205 20.67 -8.01 -11.08
N ALA A 206 21.03 -8.82 -10.08
CA ALA A 206 21.33 -10.24 -10.30
C ALA A 206 20.09 -11.04 -10.74
N LEU A 207 18.94 -10.78 -10.12
CA LEU A 207 17.66 -11.41 -10.45
C LEU A 207 17.28 -11.12 -11.90
N TYR A 208 17.40 -9.86 -12.34
CA TYR A 208 17.15 -9.47 -13.72
C TYR A 208 17.95 -10.31 -14.72
N GLN A 209 19.24 -10.52 -14.46
CA GLN A 209 20.10 -11.32 -15.35
C GLN A 209 19.66 -12.79 -15.39
N GLU A 210 19.30 -13.37 -14.24
CA GLU A 210 18.80 -14.75 -14.15
C GLU A 210 17.46 -14.90 -14.90
N LEU A 211 16.55 -13.94 -14.75
CA LEU A 211 15.27 -13.90 -15.46
C LEU A 211 15.47 -13.81 -16.97
N LEU A 212 16.32 -12.90 -17.45
CA LEU A 212 16.57 -12.73 -18.87
C LEU A 212 17.13 -14.00 -19.50
N MET A 213 18.08 -14.66 -18.81
CA MET A 213 18.65 -15.92 -19.25
C MET A 213 17.63 -17.07 -19.24
N ARG A 214 16.81 -17.16 -18.19
CA ARG A 214 15.78 -18.20 -18.03
C ARG A 214 14.68 -18.07 -19.08
N TYR A 215 14.24 -16.85 -19.35
CA TYR A 215 13.05 -16.56 -20.15
C TYR A 215 13.34 -16.09 -21.57
N GLN A 216 14.59 -16.09 -22.03
CA GLN A 216 14.98 -15.67 -23.39
C GLN A 216 14.17 -16.30 -24.54
N ASN A 217 13.53 -17.45 -24.30
CA ASN A 217 12.71 -18.18 -25.27
C ASN A 217 11.19 -18.00 -25.09
N GLU A 218 10.73 -17.18 -24.14
CA GLU A 218 9.31 -16.83 -23.99
C GLU A 218 8.81 -16.02 -25.20
N PRO A 219 7.49 -16.01 -25.48
CA PRO A 219 6.89 -15.11 -26.47
C PRO A 219 7.35 -13.65 -26.30
N PRO A 220 7.59 -12.92 -27.40
CA PRO A 220 8.03 -11.51 -27.37
C PRO A 220 7.25 -10.64 -26.41
N GLN A 221 5.92 -10.78 -26.36
CA GLN A 221 5.07 -10.02 -25.45
C GLN A 221 5.44 -10.21 -23.97
N ARG A 222 5.74 -11.44 -23.53
CA ARG A 222 6.14 -11.73 -22.16
C ARG A 222 7.53 -11.19 -21.83
N LEU A 223 8.48 -11.27 -22.78
CA LEU A 223 9.81 -10.68 -22.62
C LEU A 223 9.74 -9.17 -22.31
N LEU A 224 8.72 -8.46 -22.81
CA LEU A 224 8.56 -7.03 -22.56
C LEU A 224 8.30 -6.67 -21.09
N TYR A 225 7.88 -7.63 -20.24
CA TYR A 225 7.79 -7.41 -18.79
C TYR A 225 9.16 -7.26 -18.12
N LEU A 226 10.24 -7.69 -18.77
CA LEU A 226 11.61 -7.44 -18.30
C LEU A 226 12.18 -6.14 -18.90
N ALA A 227 11.54 -5.58 -19.93
CA ALA A 227 12.11 -4.50 -20.73
C ALA A 227 12.33 -3.20 -19.94
N GLY A 228 11.47 -2.85 -18.98
CA GLY A 228 11.58 -1.55 -18.29
C GLY A 228 12.80 -1.43 -17.37
N TYR A 229 13.25 -2.55 -16.78
CA TYR A 229 14.36 -2.57 -15.81
C TYR A 229 15.68 -1.97 -16.34
N PRO A 230 16.24 -2.42 -17.49
CA PRO A 230 17.51 -1.90 -18.00
C PRO A 230 17.49 -0.41 -18.38
N PHE A 231 16.30 0.16 -18.60
CA PHE A 231 16.13 1.59 -18.93
C PHE A 231 15.74 2.44 -17.71
N ALA A 232 15.63 1.84 -16.52
CA ALA A 232 15.05 2.49 -15.33
C ALA A 232 13.68 3.14 -15.60
N SER A 233 12.89 2.52 -16.49
CA SER A 233 11.58 3.04 -16.91
C SER A 233 10.51 2.75 -15.86
N ASP A 234 9.64 3.71 -15.57
CA ASP A 234 8.50 3.47 -14.67
C ASP A 234 7.37 2.67 -15.34
N ARG A 235 7.51 2.36 -16.63
CA ARG A 235 6.54 1.63 -17.46
C ARG A 235 7.22 0.50 -18.21
N SER A 236 6.46 -0.53 -18.57
CA SER A 236 6.93 -1.52 -19.55
C SER A 236 7.15 -0.88 -20.92
N ILE A 237 7.73 -1.62 -21.87
CA ILE A 237 7.91 -1.18 -23.26
C ILE A 237 6.82 -1.77 -24.14
N GLY A 238 6.35 -1.04 -25.14
CA GLY A 238 5.34 -1.48 -26.11
C GLY A 238 3.91 -1.28 -25.62
N ILE A 239 3.00 -2.12 -26.12
CA ILE A 239 1.54 -1.95 -25.96
C ILE A 239 1.09 -1.91 -24.48
N ASP A 240 1.69 -2.72 -23.62
CA ASP A 240 1.26 -2.87 -22.22
C ASP A 240 1.79 -1.74 -21.30
N LYS A 241 2.56 -0.77 -21.82
CA LYS A 241 3.17 0.32 -21.04
C LYS A 241 2.21 1.23 -20.28
N TYR A 242 0.93 1.14 -20.59
CA TYR A 242 -0.14 1.91 -19.94
C TYR A 242 -0.91 1.10 -18.90
N GLN A 243 -0.69 -0.21 -18.86
CA GLN A 243 -1.29 -1.15 -17.91
C GLN A 243 -0.25 -1.61 -16.88
N VAL A 244 1.00 -1.74 -17.31
CA VAL A 244 2.12 -2.22 -16.49
C VAL A 244 3.06 -1.05 -16.20
N SER A 245 2.94 -0.53 -14.98
CA SER A 245 3.78 0.56 -14.47
C SER A 245 4.09 0.37 -12.99
N ASN A 246 5.23 0.88 -12.55
CA ASN A 246 5.68 0.84 -11.17
C ASN A 246 6.80 1.86 -10.99
N THR A 247 6.94 2.43 -9.79
CA THR A 247 8.00 3.40 -9.51
C THR A 247 9.35 2.66 -9.38
N PRO A 248 10.36 2.98 -10.21
CA PRO A 248 11.68 2.39 -10.08
C PRO A 248 12.33 2.80 -8.74
N PRO A 249 13.27 2.00 -8.22
CA PRO A 249 14.10 2.42 -7.08
C PRO A 249 14.78 3.77 -7.37
N PRO A 250 14.88 4.71 -6.41
CA PRO A 250 15.49 6.02 -6.63
C PRO A 250 16.93 5.95 -7.18
N ASP A 251 17.68 4.93 -6.78
CA ASP A 251 19.07 4.72 -7.17
C ASP A 251 19.24 3.83 -8.42
N LEU A 252 18.14 3.36 -9.02
CA LEU A 252 18.21 2.60 -10.27
C LEU A 252 18.45 3.57 -11.44
N THR A 253 19.63 3.47 -12.04
CA THR A 253 19.97 4.22 -13.26
C THR A 253 19.93 3.31 -14.49
N PRO A 254 19.66 3.86 -15.70
CA PRO A 254 19.76 3.08 -16.93
C PRO A 254 21.15 2.43 -17.10
N ASP A 255 21.19 1.13 -17.44
CA ASP A 255 22.41 0.35 -17.60
C ASP A 255 22.59 -0.09 -19.06
N VAL A 256 23.59 0.47 -19.74
CA VAL A 256 23.85 0.25 -21.17
C VAL A 256 24.12 -1.23 -21.49
N GLU A 257 24.79 -1.97 -20.62
CA GLU A 257 25.07 -3.39 -20.85
C GLU A 257 23.81 -4.25 -20.66
N LEU A 258 22.97 -3.93 -19.69
CA LEU A 258 21.68 -4.61 -19.52
C LEU A 258 20.71 -4.27 -20.66
N GLN A 259 20.72 -3.03 -21.15
CA GLN A 259 19.95 -2.63 -22.33
C GLN A 259 20.39 -3.41 -23.57
N ARG A 260 21.71 -3.48 -23.80
CA ARG A 260 22.28 -4.25 -24.91
C ARG A 260 21.85 -5.72 -24.84
N ARG A 261 22.03 -6.37 -23.69
CA ARG A 261 21.65 -7.79 -23.49
C ARG A 261 20.16 -8.02 -23.74
N PHE A 262 19.30 -7.15 -23.21
CA PHE A 262 17.86 -7.25 -23.44
C PHE A 262 17.51 -7.16 -24.92
N ILE A 263 18.00 -6.12 -25.59
CA ILE A 263 17.71 -5.87 -27.01
C ILE A 263 18.22 -7.02 -27.88
N GLU A 264 19.41 -7.57 -27.58
CA GLU A 264 19.94 -8.73 -28.29
C GLU A 264 19.05 -9.97 -28.13
N VAL A 265 18.59 -10.26 -26.91
CA VAL A 265 17.63 -11.35 -26.65
C VAL A 265 16.32 -11.11 -27.40
N PHE A 266 15.80 -9.89 -27.37
CA PHE A 266 14.56 -9.52 -28.05
C PHE A 266 14.67 -9.67 -29.57
N PHE A 267 15.76 -9.19 -30.18
CA PHE A 267 16.01 -9.37 -31.61
C PHE A 267 16.16 -10.86 -31.99
N ASN A 268 16.85 -11.64 -31.18
CA ASN A 268 16.97 -13.09 -31.40
C ASN A 268 15.59 -13.75 -31.37
N ARG A 269 14.71 -13.32 -30.46
CA ARG A 269 13.36 -13.84 -30.35
C ARG A 269 12.47 -13.44 -31.54
N ILE A 270 12.56 -12.20 -32.01
CA ILE A 270 11.89 -11.75 -33.24
C ILE A 270 12.31 -12.64 -34.42
N ASN A 271 13.62 -12.87 -34.57
CA ASN A 271 14.14 -13.71 -35.64
C ASN A 271 13.67 -15.17 -35.51
N ALA A 272 13.64 -15.73 -34.30
CA ALA A 272 13.11 -17.08 -34.06
C ALA A 272 11.62 -17.17 -34.43
N TYR A 273 10.81 -16.18 -34.03
CA TYR A 273 9.39 -16.13 -34.34
C TYR A 273 9.11 -15.99 -35.84
N ALA A 274 9.89 -15.16 -36.55
CA ALA A 274 9.75 -14.98 -37.99
C ALA A 274 10.06 -16.27 -38.78
N ASN A 275 11.02 -17.06 -38.31
CA ASN A 275 11.48 -18.27 -38.99
C ASN A 275 10.75 -19.54 -38.57
N ASP A 276 9.91 -19.50 -37.53
CA ASP A 276 9.16 -20.66 -37.04
C ASP A 276 7.64 -20.49 -37.30
N PRO A 277 7.08 -21.21 -38.30
CA PRO A 277 5.64 -21.21 -38.54
C PRO A 277 4.80 -21.69 -37.34
N GLN A 278 5.33 -22.60 -36.50
CA GLN A 278 4.57 -23.12 -35.36
C GLN A 278 4.38 -22.04 -34.30
N LEU A 279 5.41 -21.22 -34.02
CA LEU A 279 5.29 -20.09 -33.11
C LEU A 279 4.26 -19.05 -33.60
N ARG A 280 4.16 -18.86 -34.92
CA ARG A 280 3.20 -17.93 -35.53
C ARG A 280 1.75 -18.41 -35.46
N MET A 281 1.54 -19.72 -35.41
CA MET A 281 0.20 -20.31 -35.32
C MET A 281 -0.30 -20.43 -33.88
N GLN A 282 0.55 -20.16 -32.87
CA GLN A 282 0.11 -20.17 -31.48
C GLN A 282 -0.85 -19.00 -31.24
N PRO A 283 -2.08 -19.26 -30.76
CA PRO A 283 -2.97 -18.17 -30.39
C PRO A 283 -2.35 -17.39 -29.22
N PRO A 284 -2.69 -16.10 -29.07
CA PRO A 284 -2.33 -15.35 -27.88
C PRO A 284 -2.76 -16.13 -26.63
N GLY A 285 -1.92 -16.14 -25.60
CA GLY A 285 -2.23 -16.86 -24.35
C GLY A 285 -3.52 -16.38 -23.68
N GLU A 286 -4.00 -15.19 -24.03
CA GLU A 286 -5.23 -14.57 -23.53
C GLU A 286 -6.02 -13.97 -24.70
N SER A 287 -7.34 -14.20 -24.74
CA SER A 287 -8.20 -13.88 -25.89
C SER A 287 -8.35 -12.38 -26.20
N TYR A 288 -8.02 -11.50 -25.24
CA TYR A 288 -8.05 -10.05 -25.41
C TYR A 288 -6.71 -9.44 -25.85
N ARG A 289 -5.65 -10.25 -25.94
CA ARG A 289 -4.33 -9.78 -26.37
C ARG A 289 -4.24 -9.68 -27.88
N LEU A 290 -3.46 -8.71 -28.35
CA LEU A 290 -3.10 -8.59 -29.76
C LEU A 290 -2.09 -9.68 -30.15
N PRO A 291 -1.96 -10.00 -31.44
CA PRO A 291 -0.93 -10.93 -31.91
C PRO A 291 0.48 -10.48 -31.53
N GLU A 292 1.40 -11.42 -31.32
CA GLU A 292 2.79 -11.16 -30.91
C GLU A 292 3.51 -10.15 -31.82
N VAL A 293 3.23 -10.17 -33.12
CA VAL A 293 3.82 -9.23 -34.09
C VAL A 293 3.48 -7.77 -33.76
N ALA A 294 2.30 -7.49 -33.20
CA ALA A 294 1.92 -6.15 -32.77
C ALA A 294 2.78 -5.67 -31.59
N TYR A 295 3.06 -6.57 -30.64
CA TYR A 295 3.93 -6.30 -29.51
C TYR A 295 5.38 -6.06 -29.95
N MET A 296 5.88 -6.85 -30.92
CA MET A 296 7.19 -6.61 -31.52
C MET A 296 7.28 -5.25 -32.19
N ALA A 297 6.29 -4.90 -33.04
CA ALA A 297 6.27 -3.64 -33.77
C ALA A 297 6.28 -2.45 -32.80
N SER A 298 5.33 -2.43 -31.85
CA SER A 298 5.24 -1.35 -30.86
C SER A 298 6.48 -1.23 -29.98
N ALA A 299 7.10 -2.35 -29.60
CA ALA A 299 8.32 -2.31 -28.81
C ALA A 299 9.52 -1.80 -29.60
N LEU A 300 9.64 -2.14 -30.89
CA LEU A 300 10.70 -1.63 -31.74
C LEU A 300 10.58 -0.11 -31.93
N ASP A 301 9.38 0.43 -32.09
CA ASP A 301 9.17 1.87 -32.18
C ASP A 301 9.51 2.59 -30.87
N ASP A 302 9.19 2.00 -29.72
CA ASP A 302 9.56 2.55 -28.41
C ASP A 302 11.07 2.46 -28.13
N LEU A 303 11.75 1.42 -28.64
CA LEU A 303 13.20 1.21 -28.48
C LEU A 303 14.05 2.05 -29.44
N GLU A 304 13.47 2.54 -30.54
CA GLU A 304 14.19 3.26 -31.59
C GLU A 304 15.00 4.45 -31.06
N PRO A 305 14.43 5.37 -30.24
CA PRO A 305 15.19 6.50 -29.72
C PRO A 305 16.41 6.05 -28.91
N HIS A 306 16.24 5.03 -28.05
CA HIS A 306 17.32 4.50 -27.22
C HIS A 306 18.43 3.84 -28.04
N ILE A 307 18.07 3.13 -29.11
CA ILE A 307 19.07 2.50 -30.00
C ILE A 307 19.84 3.58 -30.76
N MET A 308 19.16 4.60 -31.27
CA MET A 308 19.80 5.69 -32.00
C MET A 308 20.76 6.49 -31.12
N THR A 309 20.40 6.75 -29.87
CA THR A 309 21.20 7.61 -28.97
C THR A 309 22.27 6.85 -28.19
N THR A 310 21.95 5.65 -27.71
CA THR A 310 22.74 4.96 -26.66
C THR A 310 23.42 3.70 -27.19
N LEU A 311 22.83 3.03 -28.18
CA LEU A 311 23.32 1.74 -28.70
C LEU A 311 23.45 1.75 -30.23
N PRO A 312 24.13 2.74 -30.85
CA PRO A 312 24.16 2.88 -32.31
C PRO A 312 24.79 1.68 -33.03
N PHE A 313 25.65 0.91 -32.35
CA PHE A 313 26.22 -0.32 -32.90
C PHE A 313 25.17 -1.43 -33.16
N LEU A 314 23.97 -1.32 -32.59
CA LEU A 314 22.85 -2.24 -32.85
C LEU A 314 21.97 -1.82 -34.04
N LEU A 315 22.19 -0.65 -34.66
CA LEU A 315 21.32 -0.11 -35.72
C LEU A 315 21.09 -1.09 -36.88
N SER A 316 22.14 -1.77 -37.35
CA SER A 316 21.98 -2.73 -38.45
C SER A 316 21.07 -3.90 -38.07
N ARG A 317 21.18 -4.41 -36.83
CA ARG A 317 20.33 -5.50 -36.33
C ARG A 317 18.90 -5.02 -36.07
N PHE A 318 18.76 -3.79 -35.59
CA PHE A 318 17.47 -3.14 -35.39
C PHE A 318 16.70 -2.98 -36.71
N SER A 319 17.33 -2.47 -37.76
CA SER A 319 16.71 -2.36 -39.09
C SER A 319 16.29 -3.71 -39.65
N ALA A 320 17.10 -4.76 -39.45
CA ALA A 320 16.74 -6.12 -39.83
C ALA A 320 15.52 -6.63 -39.05
N ALA A 321 15.47 -6.39 -37.74
CA ALA A 321 14.31 -6.74 -36.90
C ALA A 321 13.05 -5.98 -37.33
N LYS A 322 13.11 -4.67 -37.61
CA LYS A 322 11.97 -3.89 -38.13
C LYS A 322 11.48 -4.46 -39.46
N ALA A 323 12.38 -4.81 -40.38
CA ALA A 323 12.00 -5.40 -41.67
C ALA A 323 11.32 -6.77 -41.50
N GLN A 324 11.83 -7.62 -40.60
CA GLN A 324 11.22 -8.92 -40.28
C GLN A 324 9.81 -8.74 -39.71
N VAL A 325 9.63 -7.86 -38.73
CA VAL A 325 8.32 -7.57 -38.13
C VAL A 325 7.36 -7.00 -39.18
N ALA A 326 7.81 -6.03 -39.99
CA ALA A 326 7.00 -5.45 -41.06
C ALA A 326 6.52 -6.49 -42.08
N SER A 327 7.33 -7.50 -42.39
CA SER A 327 6.94 -8.59 -43.31
C SER A 327 5.83 -9.49 -42.75
N MET A 328 5.66 -9.53 -41.43
CA MET A 328 4.63 -10.31 -40.73
C MET A 328 3.36 -9.49 -40.40
N MET A 329 3.40 -8.17 -40.59
CA MET A 329 2.28 -7.28 -40.27
C MET A 329 1.21 -7.32 -41.36
N THR A 330 -0.01 -7.72 -40.99
CA THR A 330 -1.19 -7.61 -41.86
C THR A 330 -1.89 -6.26 -41.66
N GLU A 331 -2.71 -5.84 -42.64
CA GLU A 331 -3.53 -4.62 -42.50
C GLU A 331 -4.49 -4.68 -41.31
N GLU A 332 -4.98 -5.88 -40.95
CA GLU A 332 -5.80 -6.07 -39.77
C GLU A 332 -5.03 -5.79 -38.47
N ILE A 333 -3.78 -6.28 -38.36
CA ILE A 333 -2.94 -6.02 -37.19
C ILE A 333 -2.66 -4.52 -37.07
N LYS A 334 -2.32 -3.84 -38.18
CA LYS A 334 -2.10 -2.39 -38.21
C LYS A 334 -3.33 -1.63 -37.72
N LYS A 335 -4.51 -1.94 -38.27
CA LYS A 335 -5.78 -1.31 -37.86
C LYS A 335 -6.09 -1.51 -36.38
N ASN A 336 -5.83 -2.70 -35.84
CA ASN A 336 -6.03 -2.98 -34.41
C ASN A 336 -5.03 -2.22 -33.53
N MET A 337 -3.78 -2.08 -33.97
CA MET A 337 -2.78 -1.25 -33.31
C MET A 337 -3.19 0.22 -33.31
N ASP A 338 -3.63 0.77 -34.45
CA ASP A 338 -4.07 2.16 -34.56
C ASP A 338 -5.29 2.44 -33.67
N THR A 339 -6.26 1.52 -33.66
CA THR A 339 -7.44 1.61 -32.79
C THR A 339 -7.02 1.65 -31.33
N ARG A 340 -6.11 0.77 -30.91
CA ARG A 340 -5.60 0.74 -29.53
C ARG A 340 -4.77 1.98 -29.22
N ALA A 341 -3.91 2.43 -30.13
CA ALA A 341 -3.15 3.66 -29.99
C ALA A 341 -4.06 4.88 -29.78
N GLY A 342 -5.21 4.94 -30.47
CA GLY A 342 -6.23 5.97 -30.27
C GLY A 342 -6.89 5.96 -28.89
N TYR A 343 -7.19 4.79 -28.31
CA TYR A 343 -7.64 4.71 -26.92
C TYR A 343 -6.55 5.13 -25.93
N THR A 344 -5.31 4.83 -26.29
CA THR A 344 -4.19 4.94 -25.36
C THR A 344 -3.57 6.34 -25.37
N SER A 345 -3.66 7.07 -26.49
CA SER A 345 -3.28 8.49 -26.60
C SER A 345 -4.18 9.43 -25.79
N GLN A 346 -5.31 8.95 -25.25
CA GLN A 346 -6.12 9.68 -24.28
C GLN A 346 -5.57 9.58 -22.84
N MET A 347 -4.64 8.65 -22.57
CA MET A 347 -4.13 8.39 -21.22
C MET A 347 -2.86 9.17 -20.78
N PRO A 348 -2.00 9.76 -21.65
CA PRO A 348 -0.89 10.59 -21.20
C PRO A 348 -1.18 12.10 -21.26
N LEU A 349 -2.44 12.53 -21.45
CA LEU A 349 -2.72 13.97 -21.49
C LEU A 349 -2.36 14.63 -20.15
N SER A 350 -1.56 15.68 -20.24
CA SER A 350 -1.25 16.63 -19.17
C SER A 350 -2.53 17.29 -18.64
N PHE A 351 -2.41 17.98 -17.49
CA PHE A 351 -3.54 18.72 -16.93
C PHE A 351 -4.03 19.79 -17.93
N GLU A 352 -3.10 20.50 -18.56
CA GLU A 352 -3.36 21.58 -19.51
C GLU A 352 -4.09 21.06 -20.75
N GLU A 353 -3.66 19.94 -21.32
CA GLU A 353 -4.35 19.32 -22.46
C GLU A 353 -5.76 18.86 -22.09
N ARG A 354 -5.97 18.35 -20.86
CA ARG A 354 -7.31 17.94 -20.40
C ARG A 354 -8.24 19.13 -20.20
N ILE A 355 -7.73 20.24 -19.66
CA ILE A 355 -8.49 21.49 -19.56
C ILE A 355 -8.87 22.00 -20.96
N ALA A 356 -7.93 22.00 -21.90
CA ALA A 356 -8.21 22.41 -23.28
C ALA A 356 -9.31 21.56 -23.95
N LEU A 357 -9.32 20.24 -23.67
CA LEU A 357 -10.40 19.37 -24.13
C LEU A 357 -11.76 19.69 -23.49
N LEU A 358 -11.80 20.06 -22.20
CA LEU A 358 -13.04 20.52 -21.56
C LEU A 358 -13.53 21.83 -22.15
N GLU A 359 -12.62 22.78 -22.39
CA GLU A 359 -12.93 24.06 -23.03
C GLU A 359 -13.50 23.87 -24.44
N GLU A 360 -12.91 22.97 -25.23
CA GLU A 360 -13.42 22.69 -26.57
C GLU A 360 -14.77 21.98 -26.53
N ALA A 361 -14.93 20.98 -25.67
CA ALA A 361 -16.20 20.28 -25.52
C ALA A 361 -17.34 21.22 -25.04
N ASP A 362 -17.02 22.19 -24.18
CA ASP A 362 -17.96 23.22 -23.75
C ASP A 362 -18.38 24.15 -24.89
N LYS A 363 -17.41 24.64 -25.69
CA LYS A 363 -17.68 25.47 -26.87
C LYS A 363 -18.53 24.72 -27.90
N GLU A 364 -18.28 23.43 -28.10
CA GLU A 364 -19.01 22.59 -29.04
C GLU A 364 -20.37 22.10 -28.49
N GLY A 365 -20.70 22.40 -27.23
CA GLY A 365 -21.93 21.90 -26.57
C GLY A 365 -21.94 20.39 -26.31
N LYS A 366 -20.77 19.75 -26.33
CA LYS A 366 -20.56 18.31 -26.11
C LYS A 366 -20.02 18.00 -24.71
N LEU A 367 -19.96 18.99 -23.82
CA LEU A 367 -19.47 18.80 -22.46
C LEU A 367 -20.37 17.83 -21.69
N GLU A 368 -19.75 16.73 -21.23
CA GLU A 368 -20.38 15.74 -20.35
C GLU A 368 -19.83 15.85 -18.92
N ASP A 369 -20.68 15.57 -17.94
CA ASP A 369 -20.32 15.53 -16.52
C ASP A 369 -19.13 14.58 -16.27
N SER A 370 -19.10 13.45 -16.99
CA SER A 370 -18.03 12.44 -16.93
C SER A 370 -16.65 13.02 -17.23
N MET A 371 -16.55 14.00 -18.14
CA MET A 371 -15.29 14.63 -18.51
C MET A 371 -14.74 15.49 -17.36
N ILE A 372 -15.62 16.28 -16.74
CA ILE A 372 -15.27 17.16 -15.61
C ILE A 372 -14.87 16.30 -14.40
N ILE A 373 -15.68 15.30 -14.06
CA ILE A 373 -15.45 14.42 -12.91
C ILE A 373 -14.19 13.57 -13.13
N GLY A 374 -13.95 13.10 -14.35
CA GLY A 374 -12.71 12.44 -14.74
C GLY A 374 -11.49 13.31 -14.43
N LEU A 375 -11.53 14.59 -14.78
CA LEU A 375 -10.46 15.53 -14.44
C LEU A 375 -10.37 15.80 -12.92
N VAL A 376 -11.49 15.92 -12.21
CA VAL A 376 -11.52 16.11 -10.75
C VAL A 376 -10.90 14.92 -10.01
N THR A 377 -11.17 13.70 -10.46
CA THR A 377 -10.70 12.44 -9.85
C THR A 377 -9.35 11.96 -10.37
N PHE A 378 -8.82 12.57 -11.43
CA PHE A 378 -7.56 12.15 -12.05
C PHE A 378 -6.38 12.13 -11.09
N TRP A 379 -5.64 11.02 -11.11
CA TRP A 379 -4.53 10.71 -10.20
C TRP A 379 -3.25 11.34 -10.76
N GLY A 380 -3.06 12.63 -10.50
CA GLY A 380 -1.87 13.37 -10.91
C GLY A 380 -1.46 14.40 -9.86
N LYS A 381 -0.19 14.82 -9.89
CA LYS A 381 0.27 15.96 -9.09
C LYS A 381 -0.46 17.21 -9.57
N ARG A 382 -1.06 17.96 -8.64
CA ARG A 382 -1.75 19.23 -8.91
C ARG A 382 -1.14 20.33 -8.07
N THR A 383 -1.10 21.53 -8.62
CA THR A 383 -0.79 22.77 -7.91
C THR A 383 -2.08 23.47 -7.48
N ASP A 384 -1.98 24.46 -6.60
CA ASP A 384 -3.13 25.30 -6.24
C ASP A 384 -3.73 26.01 -7.46
N ASP A 385 -2.91 26.37 -8.44
CA ASP A 385 -3.38 27.01 -9.68
C ASP A 385 -4.16 26.03 -10.57
N ASN A 386 -3.78 24.75 -10.60
CA ASN A 386 -4.60 23.73 -11.25
C ASN A 386 -5.98 23.63 -10.58
N PHE A 387 -6.05 23.69 -9.24
CA PHE A 387 -7.34 23.72 -8.53
C PHE A 387 -8.15 24.99 -8.86
N LYS A 388 -7.53 26.17 -8.91
CA LYS A 388 -8.22 27.41 -9.32
C LYS A 388 -8.82 27.32 -10.71
N GLN A 389 -8.08 26.75 -11.67
CA GLN A 389 -8.57 26.55 -13.04
C GLN A 389 -9.74 25.56 -13.11
N LEU A 390 -9.76 24.56 -12.24
CA LEU A 390 -10.79 23.53 -12.20
C LEU A 390 -12.06 23.95 -11.46
N GLU A 391 -11.97 24.87 -10.50
CA GLU A 391 -13.10 25.34 -9.65
C GLU A 391 -14.34 25.75 -10.46
N PRO A 392 -14.26 26.56 -11.54
CA PRO A 392 -15.43 26.97 -12.32
C PRO A 392 -16.14 25.84 -13.06
N TRP A 393 -15.46 24.71 -13.29
CA TRP A 393 -16.03 23.56 -13.99
C TRP A 393 -16.99 22.77 -13.10
N LEU A 394 -16.86 22.85 -11.78
CA LEU A 394 -17.71 22.12 -10.85
C LEU A 394 -19.19 22.52 -11.00
N ASP A 395 -19.45 23.81 -11.23
CA ASP A 395 -20.80 24.34 -11.42
C ASP A 395 -21.45 23.90 -12.75
N LYS A 396 -20.66 23.38 -13.70
CA LYS A 396 -21.15 22.87 -14.98
C LYS A 396 -21.61 21.41 -14.92
N ILE A 397 -21.38 20.71 -13.80
CA ILE A 397 -21.89 19.35 -13.59
C ILE A 397 -23.41 19.40 -13.41
N LYS A 398 -24.14 18.77 -14.34
CA LYS A 398 -25.60 18.83 -14.42
C LYS A 398 -26.27 17.99 -13.34
N GLU A 399 -25.77 16.78 -13.11
CA GLU A 399 -26.32 15.86 -12.12
C GLU A 399 -25.98 16.29 -10.68
N GLU A 400 -27.00 16.48 -9.84
CA GLU A 400 -26.85 17.00 -8.47
C GLU A 400 -25.91 16.14 -7.61
N SER A 401 -26.17 14.84 -7.53
CA SER A 401 -25.43 13.92 -6.66
C SER A 401 -23.94 13.83 -7.04
N PRO A 402 -23.57 13.63 -8.33
CA PRO A 402 -22.20 13.76 -8.80
C PRO A 402 -21.58 15.14 -8.58
N ARG A 403 -22.32 16.24 -8.76
CA ARG A 403 -21.81 17.60 -8.51
C ARG A 403 -21.43 17.79 -7.05
N VAL A 404 -22.32 17.47 -6.12
CA VAL A 404 -22.06 17.57 -4.67
C VAL A 404 -20.85 16.72 -4.30
N SER A 405 -20.81 15.48 -4.78
CA SER A 405 -19.73 14.56 -4.42
C SER A 405 -18.37 14.95 -4.99
N SER A 406 -18.33 15.39 -6.25
CA SER A 406 -17.12 15.86 -6.91
C SER A 406 -16.62 17.17 -6.31
N THR A 407 -17.52 18.08 -5.95
CA THR A 407 -17.19 19.36 -5.30
C THR A 407 -16.60 19.13 -3.92
N SER A 408 -17.19 18.24 -3.12
CA SER A 408 -16.63 17.84 -1.82
C SER A 408 -15.22 17.25 -1.98
N TYR A 409 -15.04 16.30 -2.91
CA TYR A 409 -13.74 15.69 -3.17
C TYR A 409 -12.69 16.71 -3.65
N PHE A 410 -13.09 17.66 -4.51
CA PHE A 410 -12.25 18.76 -4.95
C PHE A 410 -11.73 19.59 -3.76
N TRP A 411 -12.62 20.01 -2.86
CA TRP A 411 -12.23 20.80 -1.69
C TRP A 411 -11.35 20.03 -0.72
N TYR A 412 -11.63 18.73 -0.55
CA TYR A 412 -10.77 17.85 0.24
C TYR A 412 -9.35 17.81 -0.32
N LYS A 413 -9.19 17.52 -1.62
CA LYS A 413 -7.86 17.39 -2.23
C LYS A 413 -7.09 18.71 -2.24
N ARG A 414 -7.78 19.84 -2.37
CA ARG A 414 -7.16 21.17 -2.28
C ARG A 414 -6.72 21.50 -0.85
N ALA A 415 -7.50 21.14 0.15
CA ALA A 415 -7.12 21.25 1.56
C ALA A 415 -5.90 20.36 1.90
N ASP A 416 -5.94 19.08 1.49
CA ASP A 416 -4.83 18.13 1.60
C ASP A 416 -3.53 18.66 0.98
N LEU A 417 -3.62 19.27 -0.21
CA LEU A 417 -2.46 19.95 -0.83
C LEU A 417 -1.95 21.10 0.04
N ALA A 418 -2.84 21.98 0.52
CA ALA A 418 -2.45 23.11 1.36
C ALA A 418 -1.79 22.66 2.69
N ILE A 419 -2.21 21.54 3.28
CA ILE A 419 -1.56 20.94 4.46
C ILE A 419 -0.13 20.51 4.10
N LYS A 420 0.04 19.77 2.99
CA LYS A 420 1.36 19.29 2.52
C LYS A 420 2.33 20.42 2.17
N GLU A 421 1.81 21.58 1.79
CA GLU A 421 2.57 22.79 1.49
C GLU A 421 2.72 23.73 2.71
N ASN A 422 2.30 23.29 3.91
CA ASN A 422 2.30 24.07 5.15
C ASN A 422 1.53 25.41 5.07
N ARG A 423 0.54 25.51 4.17
CA ARG A 423 -0.37 26.66 4.04
C ARG A 423 -1.59 26.47 4.97
N PHE A 424 -1.34 26.43 6.28
CA PHE A 424 -2.34 26.02 7.27
C PHE A 424 -3.61 26.87 7.30
N ALA A 425 -3.51 28.19 7.08
CA ALA A 425 -4.67 29.07 6.98
C ALA A 425 -5.57 28.72 5.78
N ASP A 426 -4.95 28.46 4.62
CA ASP A 426 -5.67 28.03 3.42
C ASP A 426 -6.27 26.64 3.61
N ALA A 427 -5.53 25.71 4.23
CA ALA A 427 -6.02 24.38 4.54
C ALA A 427 -7.31 24.43 5.39
N ASN A 428 -7.34 25.22 6.45
CA ASN A 428 -8.54 25.38 7.29
C ASN A 428 -9.70 25.98 6.48
N LYS A 429 -9.44 27.04 5.71
CA LYS A 429 -10.45 27.67 4.83
C LYS A 429 -11.03 26.68 3.82
N TYR A 430 -10.21 25.85 3.20
CA TYR A 430 -10.65 24.85 2.23
C TYR A 430 -11.37 23.68 2.89
N ALA A 431 -10.92 23.21 4.05
CA ALA A 431 -11.57 22.15 4.82
C ALA A 431 -13.01 22.53 5.22
N GLN A 432 -13.27 23.80 5.55
CA GLN A 432 -14.62 24.29 5.87
C GLN A 432 -15.62 24.18 4.70
N ARG A 433 -15.12 24.07 3.45
CA ARG A 433 -15.96 23.85 2.26
C ARG A 433 -16.32 22.39 2.02
N VAL A 434 -15.75 21.46 2.79
CA VAL A 434 -16.07 20.03 2.73
C VAL A 434 -17.31 19.76 3.61
N PRO A 435 -18.44 19.30 3.04
CA PRO A 435 -19.67 19.15 3.82
C PRO A 435 -19.63 17.97 4.81
N GLU A 436 -18.98 16.87 4.44
CA GLU A 436 -18.94 15.66 5.27
C GLU A 436 -18.08 15.88 6.51
N LEU A 437 -18.65 15.56 7.68
CA LEU A 437 -17.96 15.73 8.97
C LEU A 437 -16.72 14.83 9.07
N GLU A 438 -16.81 13.58 8.59
CA GLU A 438 -15.71 12.64 8.66
C GLU A 438 -14.48 13.14 7.88
N HIS A 439 -14.71 13.65 6.67
CA HIS A 439 -13.66 14.20 5.82
C HIS A 439 -13.03 15.45 6.42
N ARG A 440 -13.83 16.32 7.05
CA ARG A 440 -13.32 17.49 7.78
C ARG A 440 -12.47 17.10 8.99
N ALA A 441 -12.91 16.11 9.76
CA ALA A 441 -12.16 15.61 10.91
C ALA A 441 -10.83 15.00 10.48
N ILE A 442 -10.80 14.27 9.36
CA ILE A 442 -9.58 13.76 8.74
C ILE A 442 -8.62 14.91 8.37
N LEU A 443 -9.09 15.91 7.63
CA LEU A 443 -8.27 17.05 7.23
C LEU A 443 -7.75 17.84 8.44
N ALA A 444 -8.59 18.05 9.46
CA ALA A 444 -8.19 18.74 10.68
C ALA A 444 -7.14 17.92 11.47
N PHE A 445 -7.25 16.59 11.49
CA PHE A 445 -6.25 15.74 12.12
C PHE A 445 -4.90 15.79 11.38
N ASP A 446 -4.92 15.72 10.04
CA ASP A 446 -3.72 15.87 9.21
C ASP A 446 -3.08 17.26 9.39
N LEU A 447 -3.91 18.30 9.47
CA LEU A 447 -3.47 19.67 9.76
C LEU A 447 -2.78 19.75 11.12
N ALA A 448 -3.37 19.19 12.18
CA ALA A 448 -2.78 19.18 13.51
C ALA A 448 -1.42 18.47 13.52
N ARG A 449 -1.29 17.33 12.82
CA ARG A 449 -0.03 16.60 12.71
C ARG A 449 1.05 17.43 12.01
N ALA A 450 0.72 18.06 10.88
CA ALA A 450 1.66 18.94 10.18
C ALA A 450 2.05 20.17 11.04
N GLN A 451 1.13 20.71 11.83
CA GLN A 451 1.41 21.80 12.77
C GLN A 451 2.34 21.37 13.90
N LEU A 452 2.23 20.14 14.42
CA LEU A 452 3.16 19.61 15.45
C LEU A 452 4.59 19.46 14.93
N GLU A 453 4.77 19.27 13.62
CA GLU A 453 6.08 19.22 12.98
C GLU A 453 6.65 20.64 12.72
N SER A 454 5.81 21.68 12.76
CA SER A 454 6.22 23.09 12.62
C SER A 454 6.47 23.72 14.00
N ILE A 455 7.71 24.15 14.25
CA ILE A 455 8.09 24.85 15.50
C ILE A 455 7.20 26.08 15.75
N ASN A 456 6.80 26.78 14.68
CA ASN A 456 6.00 28.01 14.78
C ASN A 456 4.51 27.75 15.06
N ASP A 457 4.01 26.55 14.76
CA ASP A 457 2.57 26.24 14.79
C ASP A 457 2.19 25.14 15.79
N ALA A 458 3.15 24.59 16.52
CA ALA A 458 2.90 23.52 17.51
C ALA A 458 1.84 23.91 18.55
N ALA A 459 1.77 25.18 18.95
CA ALA A 459 0.72 25.67 19.85
C ALA A 459 -0.70 25.60 19.23
N SER A 460 -0.81 25.88 17.92
CA SER A 460 -2.06 25.81 17.17
C SER A 460 -2.56 24.37 17.02
N ALA A 461 -1.65 23.39 17.00
CA ALA A 461 -2.01 21.98 16.88
C ALA A 461 -2.95 21.50 18.01
N TYR A 462 -2.78 22.01 19.24
CA TYR A 462 -3.66 21.66 20.37
C TYR A 462 -5.10 22.11 20.14
N GLN A 463 -5.28 23.33 19.62
CA GLN A 463 -6.60 23.83 19.27
C GLN A 463 -7.20 23.00 18.14
N THR A 464 -6.41 22.68 17.12
CA THR A 464 -6.85 21.84 16.01
C THR A 464 -7.27 20.44 16.49
N LEU A 465 -6.51 19.80 17.39
CA LEU A 465 -6.88 18.50 17.98
C LEU A 465 -8.19 18.58 18.80
N ALA A 466 -8.40 19.65 19.57
CA ALA A 466 -9.64 19.86 20.29
C ALA A 466 -10.84 20.04 19.35
N GLU A 467 -10.64 20.69 18.19
CA GLU A 467 -11.64 20.80 17.13
C GLU A 467 -11.94 19.43 16.50
N VAL A 468 -10.92 18.59 16.27
CA VAL A 468 -11.11 17.21 15.79
C VAL A 468 -11.92 16.40 16.79
N ALA A 469 -11.62 16.44 18.09
CA ALA A 469 -12.39 15.76 19.13
C ALA A 469 -13.86 16.23 19.15
N LYS A 470 -14.09 17.54 19.00
CA LYS A 470 -15.44 18.11 18.89
C LYS A 470 -16.18 17.59 17.65
N LEU A 471 -15.52 17.55 16.49
CA LEU A 471 -16.10 17.01 15.25
C LEU A 471 -16.44 15.53 15.42
N ALA A 472 -15.51 14.72 15.93
CA ALA A 472 -15.69 13.29 16.16
C ALA A 472 -16.93 12.99 17.03
N ARG A 473 -17.14 13.78 18.10
CA ARG A 473 -18.33 13.63 18.98
C ARG A 473 -19.67 13.87 18.27
N THR A 474 -19.67 14.65 17.19
CA THR A 474 -20.88 14.93 16.38
C THR A 474 -21.06 13.98 15.20
N MET A 475 -20.07 13.12 14.91
CA MET A 475 -20.14 12.15 13.83
C MET A 475 -21.00 10.94 14.22
N ASP A 476 -21.67 10.38 13.23
CA ASP A 476 -22.32 9.08 13.33
C ASP A 476 -21.30 7.99 13.68
N GLU A 477 -21.78 6.92 14.32
CA GLU A 477 -20.91 5.80 14.69
C GLU A 477 -20.46 5.07 13.42
N SER A 478 -19.18 5.16 13.10
CA SER A 478 -18.57 4.55 11.91
C SER A 478 -17.15 4.04 12.20
N PRO A 479 -16.60 3.15 11.36
CA PRO A 479 -15.18 2.78 11.44
C PRO A 479 -14.24 3.98 11.27
N VAL A 480 -14.65 5.01 10.52
CA VAL A 480 -13.86 6.23 10.31
C VAL A 480 -13.78 7.04 11.60
N LYS A 481 -14.91 7.20 12.31
CA LYS A 481 -14.93 7.82 13.64
C LYS A 481 -14.02 7.08 14.62
N ALA A 482 -14.09 5.76 14.66
CA ALA A 482 -13.20 4.97 15.51
C ALA A 482 -11.71 5.21 15.19
N LYS A 483 -11.32 5.29 13.91
CA LYS A 483 -9.94 5.60 13.49
C LYS A 483 -9.49 6.99 13.92
N ILE A 484 -10.36 7.99 13.80
CA ILE A 484 -10.07 9.36 14.26
C ILE A 484 -9.87 9.38 15.78
N LEU A 485 -10.72 8.71 16.54
CA LEU A 485 -10.62 8.62 18.01
C LEU A 485 -9.34 7.89 18.46
N LEU A 486 -8.98 6.77 17.80
CA LEU A 486 -7.70 6.10 18.03
C LEU A 486 -6.53 7.04 17.73
N GLY A 487 -6.63 7.84 16.68
CA GLY A 487 -5.62 8.83 16.35
C GLY A 487 -5.52 9.95 17.37
N LEU A 488 -6.64 10.45 17.89
CA LEU A 488 -6.67 11.42 18.99
C LEU A 488 -6.04 10.85 20.25
N ALA A 489 -6.39 9.62 20.63
CA ALA A 489 -5.79 8.93 21.76
C ALA A 489 -4.26 8.88 21.64
N HIS A 490 -3.78 8.49 20.46
CA HIS A 490 -2.36 8.45 20.16
C HIS A 490 -1.66 9.80 20.27
N GLN A 491 -2.27 10.87 19.75
CA GLN A 491 -1.68 12.21 19.81
C GLN A 491 -1.69 12.79 21.23
N TYR A 492 -2.76 12.52 21.99
CA TYR A 492 -2.86 12.98 23.36
C TYR A 492 -1.98 12.22 24.34
N GLU A 493 -1.50 11.00 24.03
CA GLU A 493 -0.71 10.15 24.94
C GLU A 493 0.42 10.93 25.64
N LYS A 494 1.25 11.66 24.88
CA LYS A 494 2.36 12.45 25.44
C LYS A 494 1.95 13.79 26.04
N MET A 495 0.74 14.25 25.76
CA MET A 495 0.29 15.61 26.08
C MET A 495 -0.61 15.62 27.33
N ASN A 496 -1.55 14.68 27.38
CA ASN A 496 -2.55 14.52 28.42
C ASN A 496 -3.10 13.08 28.36
N LEU A 497 -2.50 12.20 29.17
CA LEU A 497 -2.87 10.78 29.23
C LEU A 497 -4.36 10.56 29.57
N SER A 498 -4.97 11.43 30.38
CA SER A 498 -6.39 11.32 30.72
C SER A 498 -7.28 11.51 29.48
N PHE A 499 -7.01 12.55 28.68
CA PHE A 499 -7.72 12.73 27.41
C PHE A 499 -7.43 11.59 26.43
N ALA A 500 -6.19 11.10 26.39
CA ALA A 500 -5.85 9.96 25.56
C ALA A 500 -6.69 8.71 25.90
N MET A 501 -6.87 8.43 27.20
CA MET A 501 -7.68 7.31 27.68
C MET A 501 -9.18 7.50 27.42
N GLU A 502 -9.70 8.72 27.55
CA GLU A 502 -11.09 9.03 27.22
C GLU A 502 -11.38 8.77 25.74
N GLU A 503 -10.52 9.27 24.83
CA GLU A 503 -10.69 9.07 23.39
C GLU A 503 -10.49 7.59 22.99
N LEU A 504 -9.59 6.86 23.67
CA LEU A 504 -9.44 5.41 23.49
C LEU A 504 -10.69 4.63 23.90
N ALA A 505 -11.26 4.94 25.07
CA ALA A 505 -12.47 4.30 25.57
C ALA A 505 -13.67 4.58 24.65
N GLU A 506 -13.79 5.81 24.16
CA GLU A 506 -14.80 6.18 23.18
C GLU A 506 -14.60 5.42 21.87
N ALA A 507 -13.36 5.26 21.38
CA ALA A 507 -13.07 4.46 20.18
C ALA A 507 -13.55 3.01 20.33
N VAL A 508 -13.27 2.37 21.48
CA VAL A 508 -13.75 1.01 21.79
C VAL A 508 -15.28 0.97 21.78
N ARG A 509 -15.94 1.96 22.39
CA ARG A 509 -17.40 2.07 22.41
C ARG A 509 -17.99 2.20 21.00
N VAL A 510 -17.36 2.96 20.11
CA VAL A 510 -17.77 3.08 18.70
C VAL A 510 -17.59 1.73 18.00
N LEU A 511 -16.45 1.07 18.15
CA LEU A 511 -16.15 -0.22 17.51
C LEU A 511 -17.13 -1.32 17.91
N ASN A 512 -17.53 -1.39 19.18
CA ASN A 512 -18.50 -2.38 19.66
C ASN A 512 -19.91 -2.20 19.05
N ARG A 513 -20.22 -1.02 18.52
CA ARG A 513 -21.48 -0.74 17.81
C ARG A 513 -21.41 -1.08 16.32
N GLN A 514 -20.21 -1.33 15.79
CA GLN A 514 -20.03 -1.67 14.38
C GLN A 514 -20.04 -3.18 14.19
N LYS A 515 -20.69 -3.62 13.10
CA LYS A 515 -20.59 -4.99 12.65
C LYS A 515 -19.38 -5.13 11.71
N ASP A 516 -18.42 -5.97 12.09
CA ASP A 516 -17.22 -6.27 11.28
C ASP A 516 -16.48 -5.02 10.75
N PRO A 517 -16.10 -4.05 11.62
CA PRO A 517 -15.48 -2.82 11.15
C PRO A 517 -14.10 -3.09 10.52
N ASP A 518 -13.86 -2.53 9.32
CA ASP A 518 -12.53 -2.59 8.70
C ASP A 518 -11.60 -1.55 9.33
N MET A 519 -10.78 -2.05 10.26
CA MET A 519 -9.73 -1.28 10.94
C MET A 519 -8.33 -1.50 10.35
N SER A 520 -8.24 -2.26 9.25
CA SER A 520 -6.98 -2.59 8.59
C SER A 520 -6.63 -1.62 7.46
N SER A 521 -7.64 -1.12 6.74
CA SER A 521 -7.44 -0.14 5.67
C SER A 521 -7.32 1.28 6.23
N SER A 522 -6.31 2.05 5.81
CA SER A 522 -6.29 3.51 5.97
C SER A 522 -7.05 4.24 4.86
N SER A 523 -7.46 3.53 3.82
CA SER A 523 -8.16 4.11 2.67
C SER A 523 -9.66 4.09 2.89
N ILE A 524 -10.28 5.26 2.71
CA ILE A 524 -11.72 5.42 2.57
C ILE A 524 -12.01 5.62 1.09
N PHE A 525 -12.86 4.76 0.57
CA PHE A 525 -13.28 4.87 -0.81
C PHE A 525 -14.59 5.62 -0.93
N ARG A 526 -14.63 6.52 -1.90
CA ARG A 526 -15.81 7.29 -2.26
C ARG A 526 -16.20 6.94 -3.68
N VAL A 527 -17.47 6.63 -3.85
CA VAL A 527 -18.06 6.40 -5.18
C VAL A 527 -18.78 7.66 -5.62
N ILE A 528 -18.37 8.22 -6.77
CA ILE A 528 -19.07 9.31 -7.45
C ILE A 528 -19.85 8.68 -8.60
N LYS A 529 -21.13 8.45 -8.39
CA LYS A 529 -22.00 7.72 -9.32
C LYS A 529 -22.98 8.66 -10.00
N GLY A 530 -22.90 8.75 -11.32
CA GLY A 530 -23.93 9.35 -12.17
C GLY A 530 -24.79 8.28 -12.83
N GLU A 531 -25.72 8.70 -13.69
CA GLU A 531 -26.64 7.79 -14.39
C GLU A 531 -25.90 6.80 -15.31
N LYS A 532 -24.82 7.23 -15.96
CA LYS A 532 -24.10 6.46 -17.01
C LYS A 532 -22.64 6.17 -16.70
N TYR A 533 -22.14 6.65 -15.56
CA TYR A 533 -20.72 6.58 -15.23
C TYR A 533 -20.52 6.40 -13.73
N THR A 534 -19.34 5.93 -13.36
CA THR A 534 -18.94 5.77 -11.95
C THR A 534 -17.46 6.04 -11.83
N PHE A 535 -17.10 6.95 -10.93
CA PHE A 535 -15.72 7.26 -10.58
C PHE A 535 -15.46 6.86 -9.14
N TYR A 536 -14.22 6.46 -8.87
CA TYR A 536 -13.75 6.11 -7.55
C TYR A 536 -12.74 7.15 -7.09
N ALA A 537 -12.98 7.69 -5.92
CA ALA A 537 -12.08 8.58 -5.22
C ALA A 537 -11.56 7.85 -3.98
N MET A 538 -10.25 7.95 -3.73
CA MET A 538 -9.63 7.40 -2.54
C MET A 538 -9.21 8.55 -1.65
N LEU A 539 -9.65 8.50 -0.39
CA LEU A 539 -9.19 9.36 0.68
C LEU A 539 -8.35 8.51 1.62
N THR A 540 -7.27 9.07 2.13
CA THR A 540 -6.52 8.42 3.20
C THR A 540 -7.01 9.01 4.50
N ALA A 541 -7.65 8.21 5.33
CA ALA A 541 -7.87 8.58 6.71
C ALA A 541 -6.52 8.50 7.43
N PRO A 542 -6.06 9.56 8.11
CA PRO A 542 -4.98 9.43 9.05
C PRO A 542 -5.38 8.36 10.06
N GLY A 543 -4.52 7.36 10.20
CA GLY A 543 -4.83 6.18 10.96
C GLY A 543 -3.63 5.74 11.75
N PHE A 544 -3.72 5.94 13.05
CA PHE A 544 -3.10 5.01 13.98
C PHE A 544 -4.02 3.80 14.03
N ASN A 545 -3.50 2.66 13.59
CA ASN A 545 -4.25 1.40 13.61
C ASN A 545 -4.39 0.93 15.08
N ILE A 546 -5.25 -0.07 15.30
CA ILE A 546 -5.46 -0.65 16.63
C ILE A 546 -4.13 -1.17 17.21
N GLU A 547 -3.27 -1.78 16.40
CA GLU A 547 -1.98 -2.31 16.84
C GLU A 547 -1.10 -1.22 17.46
N ASP A 548 -0.85 -0.16 16.71
CA ASP A 548 0.02 0.94 17.11
C ASP A 548 -0.55 1.75 18.26
N THR A 549 -1.87 1.98 18.28
CA THR A 549 -2.51 2.76 19.34
C THR A 549 -2.45 2.00 20.66
N PHE A 550 -2.89 0.74 20.70
CA PHE A 550 -2.87 -0.05 21.93
C PHE A 550 -1.44 -0.35 22.41
N ARG A 551 -0.48 -0.51 21.49
CA ARG A 551 0.93 -0.61 21.86
C ARG A 551 1.42 0.63 22.60
N LYS A 552 1.28 1.82 22.00
CA LYS A 552 1.78 3.06 22.63
C LYS A 552 1.02 3.41 23.91
N MET A 553 -0.30 3.23 23.93
CA MET A 553 -1.09 3.44 25.14
C MET A 553 -0.70 2.45 26.24
N GLY A 554 -0.36 1.20 25.88
CA GLY A 554 0.10 0.18 26.83
C GLY A 554 1.49 0.47 27.40
N GLU A 555 2.36 1.13 26.63
CA GLU A 555 3.64 1.65 27.12
C GLU A 555 3.44 2.75 28.18
N ALA A 556 2.44 3.62 27.99
CA ALA A 556 2.11 4.70 28.92
C ALA A 556 1.37 4.21 30.18
N ASP A 557 0.35 3.37 30.01
CA ASP A 557 -0.40 2.73 31.10
C ASP A 557 -0.97 1.39 30.64
N PHE A 558 -0.29 0.31 31.01
CA PHE A 558 -0.66 -1.05 30.67
C PHE A 558 -2.04 -1.45 31.23
N GLY A 559 -2.35 -1.09 32.47
CA GLY A 559 -3.54 -1.57 33.17
C GLY A 559 -4.82 -1.02 32.56
N MET A 560 -4.90 0.30 32.38
CA MET A 560 -6.06 0.95 31.77
C MET A 560 -6.20 0.60 30.30
N THR A 561 -5.08 0.50 29.57
CA THR A 561 -5.10 0.12 28.16
C THR A 561 -5.59 -1.31 27.97
N LEU A 562 -5.11 -2.26 28.79
CA LEU A 562 -5.57 -3.65 28.74
C LEU A 562 -7.05 -3.78 29.10
N SER A 563 -7.55 -2.97 30.04
CA SER A 563 -8.97 -2.91 30.37
C SER A 563 -9.82 -2.52 29.15
N ASN A 564 -9.42 -1.45 28.45
CA ASN A 564 -10.06 -1.01 27.20
C ASN A 564 -9.96 -2.07 26.09
N ALA A 565 -8.81 -2.74 25.97
CA ALA A 565 -8.60 -3.80 24.99
C ALA A 565 -9.58 -4.95 25.21
N LYS A 566 -9.73 -5.41 26.46
CA LYS A 566 -10.65 -6.50 26.85
C LYS A 566 -12.13 -6.12 26.66
N ALA A 567 -12.45 -4.84 26.66
CA ALA A 567 -13.82 -4.35 26.44
C ALA A 567 -14.27 -4.40 24.98
N LEU A 568 -13.38 -4.68 24.00
CA LEU A 568 -13.77 -4.85 22.60
C LEU A 568 -14.62 -6.12 22.40
N ASP A 569 -15.79 -6.01 21.78
CA ASP A 569 -16.72 -7.13 21.56
C ASP A 569 -16.27 -8.07 20.43
N ASP A 570 -15.70 -7.51 19.36
CA ASP A 570 -15.10 -8.30 18.29
C ASP A 570 -13.81 -8.96 18.79
N ARG A 571 -13.81 -10.30 18.85
CA ARG A 571 -12.67 -11.08 19.38
C ARG A 571 -11.38 -10.91 18.58
N TYR A 572 -11.48 -10.65 17.28
CA TYR A 572 -10.30 -10.40 16.46
C TYR A 572 -9.67 -9.06 16.84
N LEU A 573 -10.47 -8.00 16.93
CA LEU A 573 -9.98 -6.68 17.38
C LEU A 573 -9.46 -6.71 18.82
N ARG A 574 -10.18 -7.40 19.72
CA ARG A 574 -9.76 -7.62 21.10
C ARG A 574 -8.39 -8.29 21.17
N THR A 575 -8.19 -9.37 20.41
CA THR A 575 -6.90 -10.08 20.36
C THR A 575 -5.78 -9.13 19.96
N ILE A 576 -5.98 -8.38 18.87
CA ILE A 576 -4.99 -7.42 18.38
C ILE A 576 -4.67 -6.39 19.47
N ALA A 577 -5.69 -5.81 20.10
CA ALA A 577 -5.53 -4.81 21.15
C ALA A 577 -4.80 -5.37 22.38
N VAL A 578 -5.19 -6.56 22.86
CA VAL A 578 -4.59 -7.21 24.05
C VAL A 578 -3.12 -7.54 23.81
N ILE A 579 -2.79 -8.18 22.69
CA ILE A 579 -1.43 -8.56 22.34
C ILE A 579 -0.53 -7.32 22.23
N ASN A 580 -1.02 -6.27 21.56
CA ASN A 580 -0.22 -5.06 21.39
C ASN A 580 -0.07 -4.26 22.70
N SER A 581 -1.10 -4.26 23.57
CA SER A 581 -0.98 -3.68 24.92
C SER A 581 0.10 -4.37 25.74
N ALA A 582 0.25 -5.70 25.60
CA ALA A 582 1.21 -6.51 26.36
C ALA A 582 2.62 -6.55 25.75
N ARG A 583 2.86 -5.86 24.62
CA ARG A 583 4.12 -5.96 23.88
C ARG A 583 5.33 -5.55 24.71
N LEU A 584 5.25 -4.44 25.44
CA LEU A 584 6.34 -3.99 26.31
C LEU A 584 6.68 -5.04 27.39
N CYS A 585 5.69 -5.77 27.89
CA CYS A 585 5.89 -6.81 28.90
C CYS A 585 6.72 -7.99 28.37
N SER A 586 6.70 -8.23 27.05
CA SER A 586 7.51 -9.25 26.38
C SER A 586 8.92 -8.79 26.00
N GLU A 587 9.15 -7.48 25.97
CA GLU A 587 10.42 -6.87 25.53
C GLU A 587 11.33 -6.48 26.70
N ARG A 588 10.82 -6.47 27.94
CA ARG A 588 11.64 -6.24 29.15
C ARG A 588 12.67 -7.37 29.31
N PRO A 589 13.97 -7.05 29.45
CA PRO A 589 14.96 -8.07 29.77
C PRO A 589 14.57 -8.73 31.10
N LEU A 590 14.68 -10.06 31.15
CA LEU A 590 14.70 -10.77 32.42
C LEU A 590 15.85 -10.16 33.23
N ILE A 591 15.53 -9.30 34.20
CA ILE A 591 16.49 -8.97 35.24
C ILE A 591 16.69 -10.31 35.93
N ALA A 592 17.85 -10.93 35.66
CA ALA A 592 18.24 -12.12 36.39
C ALA A 592 18.20 -11.71 37.86
N GLU A 593 17.24 -12.25 38.60
CA GLU A 593 17.25 -12.19 40.06
C GLU A 593 18.61 -12.75 40.46
N ALA A 594 19.53 -11.85 40.80
CA ALA A 594 20.80 -12.22 41.37
C ALA A 594 20.45 -12.97 42.65
N ASP A 595 20.84 -14.24 42.66
CA ASP A 595 20.68 -15.21 43.71
C ASP A 595 21.25 -14.62 45.01
N ASP A 596 20.40 -13.94 45.80
CA ASP A 596 20.71 -13.37 47.12
C ASP A 596 20.72 -14.49 48.18
N SER A 597 21.27 -15.65 47.80
CA SER A 597 21.41 -16.85 48.64
C SER A 597 22.81 -17.00 49.23
N ASP A 598 23.50 -15.89 49.49
CA ASP A 598 24.82 -15.89 50.15
C ASP A 598 24.95 -14.83 51.26
N GLU A 599 23.98 -14.78 52.18
CA GLU A 599 24.23 -14.30 53.56
C GLU A 599 23.52 -15.20 54.58
N GLY A 600 24.11 -16.37 54.82
CA GLY A 600 23.82 -17.25 55.95
C GLY A 600 25.12 -17.55 56.72
N LEU A 601 25.39 -16.71 57.72
CA LEU A 601 26.40 -16.89 58.78
C LEU A 601 26.30 -18.22 59.53
#